data_AF-A0A8H7W0U1-F1
#
_entry.id   AF-A0A8H7W0U1-F1
#
_cell.length_a   1.000
_cell.length_b   1.000
_cell.length_c   1.000
_cell.angle_alpha   90.00
_cell.angle_beta   90.00
_cell.angle_gamma   90.00
#
_symmetry.space_group_name_H-M   'P 1'
#
loop_
_entity.id
_entity.type
_entity.pdbx_description
1 polymer ?
#
loop_
_entity_poly.entity_id
_entity_poly.type
_entity_poly.pdbx_seq_one_letter_code
_entity_poly.pdbx_strand_id
1 'polypeptide(L)'
;MLDQTFVQLPELNSLRMEKGKFYFIKDIMYDFIFDVYNSYHNSNPYHNFKHAVDVMQSTWYCLCSIGALKPIWWSRNQDIPDSLHEDHLKKLLRPVDILALLMASLGHDVGHPGVNNGFMITTATPLAVLYNDVSVLESYHAMAFFNILRKYYAISNVDVNSFPDYKDFRRIVVYSILCTDMGCHQDYLGRIQSTTKKMANHGHLMFEEDTERLVLCSAIMKCADISNCTRSFDNAKQWAILLADEFSIQGDLEKELGIPSIAINERGKVSLPDFQLFFMKNVALDLYSTFGELFPQMKFCANNIGSNIAVWEDLKAKS
;
A
#
# COMPACT_ATOMS: atom_id res chain seq x y z
N MET A 1 12.83 36.34 8.92
CA MET A 1 13.33 35.52 7.80
C MET A 1 13.48 34.10 8.34
N LEU A 2 12.51 33.23 8.07
CA LEU A 2 12.64 31.81 8.37
C LEU A 2 13.73 31.26 7.45
N ASP A 3 14.79 30.72 8.05
CA ASP A 3 15.91 30.11 7.36
C ASP A 3 15.39 28.88 6.59
N GLN A 4 15.23 29.04 5.27
CA GLN A 4 14.80 27.99 4.37
C GLN A 4 15.99 27.06 4.08
N THR A 5 16.48 26.36 5.09
CA THR A 5 17.46 25.28 4.90
C THR A 5 16.74 24.07 4.32
N PHE A 6 16.54 24.10 2.99
CA PHE A 6 16.10 22.95 2.22
C PHE A 6 17.13 21.83 2.35
N VAL A 7 16.70 20.62 2.68
CA VAL A 7 17.53 19.43 2.47
C VAL A 7 17.68 19.27 0.96
N GLN A 8 18.81 19.71 0.41
CA GLN A 8 19.11 19.48 -0.99
C GLN A 8 19.57 18.03 -1.14
N LEU A 9 18.73 17.20 -1.78
CA LEU A 9 19.07 15.85 -2.22
C LEU A 9 19.23 15.88 -3.75
N PRO A 10 20.45 16.06 -4.28
CA PRO A 10 20.69 16.16 -5.72
C PRO A 10 20.18 14.96 -6.52
N GLU A 11 20.08 13.79 -5.88
CA GLU A 11 19.61 12.52 -6.44
C GLU A 11 18.12 12.57 -6.81
N LEU A 12 17.36 13.45 -6.16
CA LEU A 12 15.94 13.66 -6.43
C LEU A 12 15.70 14.80 -7.44
N ASN A 13 16.75 15.41 -8.00
CA ASN A 13 16.60 16.54 -8.93
C ASN A 13 15.79 16.19 -10.18
N SER A 14 15.89 14.95 -10.70
CA SER A 14 15.09 14.49 -11.84
C SER A 14 13.61 14.24 -11.49
N LEU A 15 13.29 14.20 -10.20
CA LEU A 15 11.94 14.04 -9.66
C LEU A 15 11.38 15.37 -9.13
N ARG A 16 12.19 16.45 -9.17
CA ARG A 16 11.74 17.77 -8.76
C ARG A 16 10.64 18.23 -9.70
N MET A 17 9.49 18.45 -9.12
CA MET A 17 8.43 19.21 -9.76
C MET A 17 8.91 20.67 -9.87
N GLU A 18 8.70 21.29 -11.04
CA GLU A 18 9.15 22.65 -11.32
C GLU A 18 8.64 23.64 -10.25
N LYS A 19 9.43 24.68 -9.97
CA LYS A 19 9.10 25.73 -9.00
C LYS A 19 7.71 26.32 -9.33
N GLY A 20 6.75 26.18 -8.40
CA GLY A 20 5.34 26.54 -8.61
C GLY A 20 4.38 25.35 -8.73
N LYS A 21 4.88 24.11 -8.73
CA LYS A 21 4.10 22.86 -8.73
C LYS A 21 4.50 22.05 -7.49
N PHE A 22 3.58 21.86 -6.54
CA PHE A 22 3.71 21.06 -5.30
C PHE A 22 5.02 21.26 -4.52
N TYR A 23 5.10 22.31 -3.70
CA TYR A 23 6.17 22.45 -2.70
C TYR A 23 5.57 22.45 -1.30
N PHE A 24 5.89 21.42 -0.51
CA PHE A 24 5.76 21.52 0.93
C PHE A 24 7.07 22.10 1.48
N ILE A 25 6.98 23.26 2.13
CA ILE A 25 8.07 23.72 3.00
C ILE A 25 8.24 22.65 4.09
N LYS A 26 9.47 22.42 4.55
CA LYS A 26 9.80 21.35 5.50
C LYS A 26 8.82 21.29 6.69
N ASP A 27 8.47 22.44 7.25
CA ASP A 27 7.53 22.56 8.36
C ASP A 27 6.11 22.11 7.98
N ILE A 28 5.63 22.51 6.79
CA ILE A 28 4.32 22.11 6.24
C ILE A 28 4.28 20.60 6.00
N MET A 29 5.39 19.99 5.59
CA MET A 29 5.49 18.54 5.41
C MET A 29 5.43 17.81 6.76
N TYR A 30 6.08 18.31 7.80
CA TYR A 30 5.97 17.74 9.15
C TYR A 30 4.57 17.86 9.70
N ASP A 31 3.94 19.03 9.57
CA ASP A 31 2.55 19.25 9.99
C ASP A 31 1.61 18.27 9.25
N PHE A 32 1.79 18.11 7.94
CA PHE A 32 1.02 17.16 7.14
C PHE A 32 1.18 15.73 7.65
N ILE A 33 2.40 15.26 7.87
CA ILE A 33 2.66 13.92 8.40
C ILE A 33 2.06 13.78 9.80
N PHE A 34 2.09 14.82 10.62
CA PHE A 34 1.53 14.82 11.97
C PHE A 34 -0.01 14.73 11.95
N ASP A 35 -0.68 15.44 11.06
CA ASP A 35 -2.14 15.31 10.88
C ASP A 35 -2.52 13.92 10.36
N VAL A 36 -1.75 13.37 9.42
CA VAL A 36 -1.97 11.98 8.96
C VAL A 36 -1.77 11.03 10.13
N TYR A 37 -0.68 11.14 10.90
CA TYR A 37 -0.44 10.34 12.11
C TYR A 37 -1.63 10.39 13.08
N ASN A 38 -2.14 11.58 13.39
CA ASN A 38 -3.26 11.75 14.32
C ASN A 38 -4.60 11.24 13.78
N SER A 39 -4.70 11.04 12.47
CA SER A 39 -5.89 10.44 11.85
C SER A 39 -5.90 8.91 11.90
N TYR A 40 -4.80 8.28 12.30
CA TYR A 40 -4.76 6.84 12.60
C TYR A 40 -5.07 6.58 14.08
N HIS A 41 -5.82 5.52 14.35
CA HIS A 41 -6.12 5.11 15.72
C HIS A 41 -5.00 4.25 16.30
N ASN A 42 -4.20 4.81 17.22
CA ASN A 42 -3.11 4.08 17.89
C ASN A 42 -3.60 2.91 18.77
N SER A 43 -4.91 2.84 19.05
CA SER A 43 -5.53 1.71 19.75
C SER A 43 -5.72 0.47 18.88
N ASN A 44 -5.72 0.62 17.55
CA ASN A 44 -5.81 -0.53 16.64
C ASN A 44 -4.50 -1.32 16.71
N PRO A 45 -4.53 -2.64 16.96
CA PRO A 45 -3.31 -3.46 16.99
C PRO A 45 -2.54 -3.45 15.65
N TYR A 46 -3.25 -3.53 14.52
CA TYR A 46 -2.66 -3.66 13.18
C TYR A 46 -2.86 -2.39 12.35
N HIS A 47 -4.10 -1.98 12.04
CA HIS A 47 -4.41 -0.86 11.15
C HIS A 47 -4.22 0.49 11.86
N ASN A 48 -2.96 0.80 12.19
CA ASN A 48 -2.49 2.03 12.83
C ASN A 48 -1.36 2.67 11.99
N PHE A 49 -0.82 3.80 12.45
CA PHE A 49 0.19 4.53 11.66
C PHE A 49 1.48 3.73 11.38
N LYS A 50 1.83 2.75 12.21
CA LYS A 50 3.02 1.91 11.97
C LYS A 50 2.83 1.03 10.73
N HIS A 51 1.62 0.50 10.53
CA HIS A 51 1.26 -0.23 9.30
C HIS A 51 1.38 0.70 8.08
N ALA A 52 0.80 1.90 8.14
CA ALA A 52 0.94 2.90 7.07
C ALA A 52 2.40 3.21 6.71
N VAL A 53 3.28 3.32 7.72
CA VAL A 53 4.73 3.51 7.51
C VAL A 53 5.38 2.28 6.88
N ASP A 54 5.02 1.05 7.27
CA ASP A 54 5.54 -0.18 6.65
C ASP A 54 5.13 -0.27 5.17
N VAL A 55 3.87 0.03 4.86
CA VAL A 55 3.35 0.05 3.48
C VAL A 55 4.04 1.13 2.64
N MET A 56 4.23 2.34 3.18
CA MET A 56 4.97 3.41 2.50
C MET A 56 6.44 3.03 2.27
N GLN A 57 7.10 2.42 3.26
CA GLN A 57 8.49 1.96 3.15
C GLN A 57 8.61 0.85 2.11
N SER A 58 7.67 -0.08 2.07
CA SER A 58 7.63 -1.19 1.11
C SER A 58 7.40 -0.69 -0.32
N THR A 59 6.50 0.29 -0.47
CA THR A 59 6.26 1.02 -1.73
C THR A 59 7.54 1.69 -2.21
N TRP A 60 8.22 2.44 -1.32
CA TRP A 60 9.49 3.09 -1.63
C TRP A 60 10.57 2.08 -2.05
N TYR A 61 10.73 0.98 -1.31
CA TYR A 61 11.71 -0.06 -1.61
C TYR A 61 11.45 -0.68 -2.99
N CYS A 62 10.19 -0.97 -3.31
CA CYS A 62 9.79 -1.49 -4.61
C CYS A 62 10.15 -0.50 -5.73
N LEU A 63 9.76 0.78 -5.58
CA LEU A 63 10.07 1.83 -6.55
C LEU A 63 11.57 1.98 -6.78
N CYS A 64 12.40 1.83 -5.75
CA CYS A 64 13.85 1.77 -5.90
C CYS A 64 14.35 0.52 -6.62
N SER A 65 13.80 -0.65 -6.27
CA SER A 65 14.21 -1.95 -6.81
C SER A 65 13.90 -2.08 -8.31
N ILE A 66 12.82 -1.46 -8.78
CA ILE A 66 12.45 -1.42 -10.20
C ILE A 66 13.10 -0.25 -10.96
N GLY A 67 13.94 0.56 -10.29
CA GLY A 67 14.65 1.69 -10.90
C GLY A 67 13.80 2.94 -11.14
N ALA A 68 12.57 2.99 -10.65
CA ALA A 68 11.68 4.16 -10.77
C ALA A 68 12.11 5.32 -9.84
N LEU A 69 12.73 4.99 -8.70
CA LEU A 69 13.18 5.97 -7.71
C LEU A 69 14.66 5.74 -7.36
N LYS A 70 15.48 6.81 -7.39
CA LYS A 70 16.85 6.71 -6.88
C LYS A 70 16.82 6.69 -5.35
N PRO A 71 17.51 5.73 -4.71
CA PRO A 71 17.51 5.66 -3.27
C PRO A 71 18.40 6.73 -2.64
N ILE A 72 17.93 7.27 -1.51
CA ILE A 72 18.53 8.45 -0.85
C ILE A 72 19.74 8.06 0.02
N TRP A 73 19.71 6.88 0.64
CA TRP A 73 20.74 6.43 1.61
C TRP A 73 21.43 5.13 1.24
N TRP A 74 21.13 4.56 0.07
CA TRP A 74 21.98 3.49 -0.48
C TRP A 74 23.26 4.14 -1.00
N SER A 75 24.23 4.36 -0.10
CA SER A 75 25.63 4.48 -0.49
C SER A 75 26.13 3.08 -0.87
N ARG A 76 25.60 2.50 -1.95
CA ARG A 76 26.05 1.21 -2.48
C ARG A 76 26.48 1.39 -3.93
N ASN A 77 27.74 1.80 -4.06
CA ASN A 77 28.61 1.47 -5.20
C ASN A 77 28.93 -0.03 -5.30
N GLN A 78 28.17 -0.91 -4.63
CA GLN A 78 28.33 -2.36 -4.69
C GLN A 78 26.93 -3.00 -4.58
N ASP A 79 26.53 -3.74 -5.63
CA ASP A 79 25.45 -4.75 -5.66
C ASP A 79 24.10 -4.43 -6.32
N ILE A 80 23.91 -3.29 -7.02
CA ILE A 80 22.87 -3.26 -8.06
C ILE A 80 23.60 -3.33 -9.39
N PRO A 81 23.66 -4.50 -10.05
CA PRO A 81 24.28 -4.64 -11.36
C PRO A 81 23.73 -3.56 -12.31
N ASP A 82 24.61 -2.88 -13.05
CA ASP A 82 24.21 -1.93 -14.11
C ASP A 82 23.24 -2.56 -15.11
N SER A 83 23.22 -3.90 -15.22
CA SER A 83 22.27 -4.68 -16.01
C SER A 83 20.82 -4.62 -15.51
N LEU A 84 20.54 -4.07 -14.33
CA LEU A 84 19.17 -3.82 -13.83
C LEU A 84 18.62 -2.45 -14.25
N HIS A 85 19.45 -1.59 -14.86
CA HIS A 85 19.03 -0.33 -15.45
C HIS A 85 18.58 -0.54 -16.91
N GLU A 86 17.59 -1.40 -17.14
CA GLU A 86 16.87 -1.33 -18.41
C GLU A 86 16.14 0.02 -18.47
N ASP A 87 16.54 0.88 -19.40
CA ASP A 87 15.92 2.20 -19.61
C ASP A 87 14.41 2.14 -19.88
N HIS A 88 13.89 0.95 -20.18
CA HIS A 88 12.46 0.67 -20.32
C HIS A 88 11.72 0.69 -18.98
N LEU A 89 12.31 0.15 -17.90
CA LEU A 89 11.70 0.10 -16.57
C LEU A 89 11.65 1.49 -15.89
N LYS A 90 12.64 2.35 -16.19
CA LYS A 90 12.63 3.75 -15.74
C LYS A 90 11.47 4.58 -16.33
N LYS A 91 10.86 4.13 -17.42
CA LYS A 91 9.79 4.84 -18.14
C LYS A 91 8.39 4.34 -17.81
N LEU A 92 8.25 3.30 -16.98
CA LEU A 92 6.92 2.75 -16.64
C LEU A 92 6.09 3.77 -15.83
N LEU A 93 6.72 4.46 -14.89
CA LEU A 93 6.08 5.40 -13.98
C LEU A 93 6.62 6.82 -14.19
N ARG A 94 5.69 7.79 -14.24
CA ARG A 94 5.98 9.23 -14.23
C ARG A 94 6.26 9.69 -12.80
N PRO A 95 6.92 10.84 -12.61
CA PRO A 95 7.08 11.45 -11.29
C PRO A 95 5.77 11.62 -10.51
N VAL A 96 4.66 11.96 -11.20
CA VAL A 96 3.34 12.08 -10.56
C VAL A 96 2.80 10.73 -10.05
N ASP A 97 3.10 9.63 -10.73
CA ASP A 97 2.67 8.29 -10.31
C ASP A 97 3.43 7.85 -9.06
N ILE A 98 4.73 8.12 -9.02
CA ILE A 98 5.61 7.86 -7.86
C ILE A 98 5.13 8.64 -6.64
N LEU A 99 4.90 9.95 -6.80
CA LEU A 99 4.38 10.79 -5.72
C LEU A 99 3.01 10.29 -5.24
N ALA A 100 2.10 9.97 -6.17
CA ALA A 100 0.78 9.45 -5.85
C ALA A 100 0.85 8.13 -5.06
N LEU A 101 1.73 7.20 -5.44
CA LEU A 101 1.91 5.93 -4.73
C LEU A 101 2.45 6.12 -3.31
N LEU A 102 3.45 6.98 -3.12
CA LEU A 102 3.99 7.28 -1.79
C LEU A 102 2.95 7.98 -0.89
N MET A 103 2.12 8.83 -1.46
CA MET A 103 1.05 9.50 -0.73
C MET A 103 -0.13 8.56 -0.43
N ALA A 104 -0.53 7.73 -1.41
CA ALA A 104 -1.57 6.74 -1.23
C ALA A 104 -1.19 5.71 -0.17
N SER A 105 0.04 5.18 -0.19
CA SER A 105 0.52 4.22 0.82
C SER A 105 0.50 4.79 2.24
N LEU A 106 0.86 6.06 2.43
CA LEU A 106 0.75 6.72 3.73
C LEU A 106 -0.70 6.97 4.19
N GLY A 107 -1.62 7.13 3.23
CA GLY A 107 -3.02 7.50 3.47
C GLY A 107 -4.05 6.38 3.40
N HIS A 108 -3.66 5.17 3.00
CA HIS A 108 -4.61 4.14 2.54
C HIS A 108 -5.57 3.62 3.60
N ASP A 109 -5.23 3.78 4.88
CA ASP A 109 -6.00 3.31 6.05
C ASP A 109 -6.33 4.44 7.03
N VAL A 110 -6.29 5.69 6.57
CA VAL A 110 -6.57 6.87 7.42
C VAL A 110 -7.95 6.74 8.05
N GLY A 111 -8.00 6.83 9.39
CA GLY A 111 -9.25 6.74 10.15
C GLY A 111 -9.84 5.33 10.28
N HIS A 112 -9.05 4.26 10.03
CA HIS A 112 -9.51 2.88 10.14
C HIS A 112 -10.15 2.59 11.52
N PRO A 113 -11.40 2.09 11.58
CA PRO A 113 -12.12 1.90 12.84
C PRO A 113 -11.73 0.62 13.60
N GLY A 114 -10.84 -0.21 13.04
CA GLY A 114 -10.44 -1.49 13.62
C GLY A 114 -11.43 -2.63 13.34
N VAL A 115 -12.33 -2.43 12.36
CA VAL A 115 -13.31 -3.42 11.89
C VAL A 115 -13.33 -3.44 10.37
N ASN A 116 -13.74 -4.56 9.77
CA ASN A 116 -13.76 -4.74 8.32
C ASN A 116 -15.04 -4.24 7.64
N ASN A 117 -15.03 -4.19 6.29
CA ASN A 117 -16.19 -3.80 5.48
C ASN A 117 -17.46 -4.63 5.78
N GLY A 118 -17.32 -5.93 6.07
CA GLY A 118 -18.45 -6.81 6.40
C GLY A 118 -19.18 -6.40 7.68
N PHE A 119 -18.44 -6.01 8.70
CA PHE A 119 -18.99 -5.43 9.94
C PHE A 119 -19.72 -4.11 9.66
N MET A 120 -19.08 -3.21 8.90
CA MET A 120 -19.64 -1.89 8.56
C MET A 120 -21.00 -2.00 7.85
N ILE A 121 -21.14 -2.98 6.95
CA ILE A 121 -22.35 -3.27 6.18
C ILE A 121 -23.41 -3.91 7.08
N THR A 122 -23.04 -4.94 7.85
CA THR A 122 -23.98 -5.69 8.70
C THR A 122 -24.60 -4.82 9.79
N THR A 123 -23.85 -3.84 10.29
CA THR A 123 -24.32 -2.86 11.27
C THR A 123 -24.98 -1.62 10.66
N ALA A 124 -25.12 -1.56 9.33
CA ALA A 124 -25.71 -0.44 8.60
C ALA A 124 -25.13 0.92 9.02
N THR A 125 -23.80 0.99 9.18
CA THR A 125 -23.14 2.25 9.54
C THR A 125 -23.45 3.36 8.54
N PRO A 126 -23.43 4.64 8.94
CA PRO A 126 -23.64 5.75 8.01
C PRO A 126 -22.69 5.73 6.80
N LEU A 127 -21.45 5.25 6.98
CA LEU A 127 -20.48 5.11 5.89
C LEU A 127 -20.88 4.00 4.92
N ALA A 128 -21.36 2.84 5.41
CA ALA A 128 -21.85 1.76 4.53
C ALA A 128 -23.02 2.23 3.67
N VAL A 129 -23.97 2.96 4.27
CA VAL A 129 -25.10 3.57 3.53
C VAL A 129 -24.60 4.59 2.52
N LEU A 130 -23.67 5.48 2.91
CA LEU A 130 -23.14 6.53 2.03
C LEU A 130 -22.42 5.96 0.79
N TYR A 131 -21.65 4.90 0.98
CA TYR A 131 -20.87 4.24 -0.08
C TYR A 131 -21.59 3.06 -0.72
N ASN A 132 -22.88 2.86 -0.39
CA ASN A 132 -23.73 1.81 -0.96
C ASN A 132 -23.10 0.41 -0.85
N ASP A 133 -22.49 0.11 0.29
CA ASP A 133 -21.83 -1.16 0.60
C ASP A 133 -20.65 -1.53 -0.31
N VAL A 134 -20.15 -0.62 -1.15
CA VAL A 134 -19.02 -0.86 -2.07
C VAL A 134 -17.75 -0.22 -1.52
N SER A 135 -16.74 -1.04 -1.21
CA SER A 135 -15.42 -0.61 -0.73
C SER A 135 -15.51 0.51 0.31
N VAL A 136 -16.30 0.26 1.36
CA VAL A 136 -16.79 1.28 2.30
C VAL A 136 -15.63 1.99 2.99
N LEU A 137 -14.70 1.22 3.54
CA LEU A 137 -13.52 1.72 4.24
C LEU A 137 -12.54 2.39 3.29
N GLU A 138 -12.23 1.77 2.15
CA GLU A 138 -11.27 2.33 1.19
C GLU A 138 -11.78 3.64 0.57
N SER A 139 -13.09 3.74 0.32
CA SER A 139 -13.73 4.98 -0.12
C SER A 139 -13.66 6.07 0.96
N TYR A 140 -13.84 5.69 2.23
CA TYR A 140 -13.68 6.57 3.38
C TYR A 140 -12.22 7.04 3.53
N HIS A 141 -11.24 6.14 3.48
CA HIS A 141 -9.81 6.45 3.59
C HIS A 141 -9.38 7.44 2.51
N ALA A 142 -9.77 7.18 1.25
CA ALA A 142 -9.51 8.11 0.15
C ALA A 142 -10.12 9.50 0.41
N MET A 143 -11.39 9.56 0.82
CA MET A 143 -12.06 10.82 1.14
C MET A 143 -11.36 11.56 2.30
N ALA A 144 -11.09 10.88 3.40
CA ALA A 144 -10.46 11.44 4.59
C ALA A 144 -9.04 11.95 4.30
N PHE A 145 -8.24 11.17 3.58
CA PHE A 145 -6.90 11.56 3.16
C PHE A 145 -6.92 12.81 2.27
N PHE A 146 -7.83 12.89 1.29
CA PHE A 146 -7.97 14.11 0.48
C PHE A 146 -8.47 15.32 1.28
N ASN A 147 -9.26 15.11 2.33
CA ASN A 147 -9.66 16.19 3.23
C ASN A 147 -8.45 16.76 4.01
N ILE A 148 -7.54 15.90 4.47
CA ILE A 148 -6.27 16.32 5.07
C ILE A 148 -5.45 17.10 4.02
N LEU A 149 -5.26 16.53 2.82
CA LEU A 149 -4.49 17.19 1.75
C LEU A 149 -5.02 18.58 1.39
N ARG A 150 -6.34 18.75 1.37
CA ARG A 150 -6.98 20.03 1.08
C ARG A 150 -6.57 21.14 2.05
N LYS A 151 -6.44 20.82 3.35
CA LYS A 151 -5.92 21.76 4.36
C LYS A 151 -4.53 22.27 3.95
N TYR A 152 -3.65 21.38 3.53
CA TYR A 152 -2.27 21.71 3.18
C TYR A 152 -2.11 22.40 1.84
N TYR A 153 -2.99 22.13 0.86
CA TYR A 153 -3.06 22.91 -0.37
C TYR A 153 -3.46 24.36 -0.07
N ALA A 154 -4.44 24.56 0.80
CA ALA A 154 -4.87 25.91 1.20
C ALA A 154 -3.76 26.67 1.95
N ILE A 155 -3.11 26.04 2.94
CA ILE A 155 -2.01 26.66 3.70
C ILE A 155 -0.83 27.00 2.78
N SER A 156 -0.57 26.17 1.78
CA SER A 156 0.54 26.37 0.82
C SER A 156 0.18 27.30 -0.35
N ASN A 157 -1.03 27.88 -0.37
CA ASN A 157 -1.56 28.67 -1.50
C ASN A 157 -1.45 27.94 -2.86
N VAL A 158 -1.61 26.61 -2.85
CA VAL A 158 -1.61 25.78 -4.06
C VAL A 158 -3.02 25.73 -4.62
N ASP A 159 -3.24 26.38 -5.77
CA ASP A 159 -4.46 26.15 -6.54
C ASP A 159 -4.34 24.82 -7.31
N VAL A 160 -5.02 23.79 -6.81
CA VAL A 160 -5.05 22.47 -7.42
C VAL A 160 -5.59 22.49 -8.87
N ASN A 161 -6.43 23.47 -9.23
CA ASN A 161 -6.95 23.59 -10.60
C ASN A 161 -5.90 24.13 -11.57
N SER A 162 -4.90 24.87 -11.07
CA SER A 162 -3.76 25.35 -11.84
C SER A 162 -2.69 24.27 -12.05
N PHE A 163 -2.76 23.14 -11.32
CA PHE A 163 -1.81 22.05 -11.42
C PHE A 163 -2.22 21.09 -12.56
N PRO A 164 -1.48 21.04 -13.70
CA PRO A 164 -1.90 20.29 -14.88
C PRO A 164 -2.14 18.80 -14.61
N ASP A 165 -1.35 18.21 -13.70
CA ASP A 165 -1.40 16.78 -13.41
C ASP A 165 -2.27 16.46 -12.18
N TYR A 166 -3.01 17.40 -11.59
CA TYR A 166 -3.79 17.15 -10.36
C TYR A 166 -4.85 16.07 -10.55
N LYS A 167 -5.53 16.11 -11.70
CA LYS A 167 -6.57 15.11 -12.03
C LYS A 167 -5.98 13.71 -12.09
N ASP A 168 -4.80 13.59 -12.69
CA ASP A 168 -4.05 12.34 -12.77
C ASP A 168 -3.56 11.88 -11.39
N PHE A 169 -2.92 12.77 -10.63
CA PHE A 169 -2.51 12.52 -9.26
C PHE A 169 -3.68 12.00 -8.42
N ARG A 170 -4.83 12.68 -8.45
CA ARG A 170 -6.02 12.27 -7.73
C ARG A 170 -6.53 10.92 -8.19
N ARG A 171 -6.59 10.67 -9.50
CA ARG A 171 -7.01 9.39 -10.08
C ARG A 171 -6.13 8.25 -9.56
N ILE A 172 -4.82 8.42 -9.55
CA ILE A 172 -3.87 7.40 -9.10
C ILE A 172 -4.00 7.15 -7.60
N VAL A 173 -4.04 8.19 -6.77
CA VAL A 173 -4.20 8.03 -5.32
C VAL A 173 -5.50 7.30 -4.98
N VAL A 174 -6.63 7.73 -5.56
CA VAL A 174 -7.92 7.07 -5.32
C VAL A 174 -7.89 5.61 -5.80
N TYR A 175 -7.36 5.35 -6.99
CA TYR A 175 -7.28 4.00 -7.53
C TYR A 175 -6.38 3.08 -6.69
N SER A 176 -5.24 3.59 -6.23
CA SER A 176 -4.32 2.85 -5.36
C SER A 176 -4.93 2.56 -3.99
N ILE A 177 -5.68 3.48 -3.39
CA ILE A 177 -6.37 3.19 -2.12
C ILE A 177 -7.51 2.21 -2.34
N LEU A 178 -8.39 2.41 -3.32
CA LEU A 178 -9.50 1.47 -3.59
C LEU A 178 -9.03 0.06 -3.94
N CYS A 179 -7.81 -0.09 -4.47
CA CYS A 179 -7.30 -1.42 -4.78
C CYS A 179 -6.87 -2.21 -3.54
N THR A 180 -6.72 -1.60 -2.36
CA THR A 180 -6.38 -2.36 -1.13
C THR A 180 -7.55 -3.19 -0.62
N ASP A 181 -8.80 -2.90 -1.05
CA ASP A 181 -9.98 -3.71 -0.75
C ASP A 181 -9.74 -5.18 -1.13
N MET A 182 -9.72 -6.04 -0.12
CA MET A 182 -9.49 -7.46 -0.28
C MET A 182 -10.71 -8.19 -0.88
N GLY A 183 -11.90 -7.61 -0.81
CA GLY A 183 -13.09 -8.08 -1.53
C GLY A 183 -12.93 -8.00 -3.06
N CYS A 184 -12.11 -7.07 -3.55
CA CYS A 184 -11.80 -6.89 -4.97
C CYS A 184 -10.46 -7.53 -5.40
N HIS A 185 -9.79 -8.29 -4.50
CA HIS A 185 -8.43 -8.79 -4.75
C HIS A 185 -8.31 -9.56 -6.07
N GLN A 186 -9.24 -10.48 -6.35
CA GLN A 186 -9.22 -11.32 -7.55
C GLN A 186 -9.38 -10.52 -8.84
N ASP A 187 -10.22 -9.48 -8.84
CA ASP A 187 -10.41 -8.59 -9.99
C ASP A 187 -9.12 -7.83 -10.33
N TYR A 188 -8.45 -7.29 -9.31
CA TYR A 188 -7.17 -6.62 -9.50
C TYR A 188 -6.07 -7.60 -9.91
N LEU A 189 -5.98 -8.78 -9.28
CA LEU A 189 -5.01 -9.82 -9.63
C LEU A 189 -5.17 -10.24 -11.10
N GLY A 190 -6.41 -10.46 -11.57
CA GLY A 190 -6.67 -10.81 -12.97
C GLY A 190 -6.20 -9.74 -13.96
N ARG A 191 -6.37 -8.46 -13.63
CA ARG A 191 -5.85 -7.34 -14.45
C ARG A 191 -4.32 -7.29 -14.45
N ILE A 192 -3.69 -7.53 -13.30
CA ILE A 192 -2.21 -7.58 -13.18
C ILE A 192 -1.66 -8.75 -13.99
N GLN A 193 -2.25 -9.94 -13.89
CA GLN A 193 -1.87 -11.13 -14.68
C GLN A 193 -2.04 -10.89 -16.18
N SER A 194 -3.14 -10.25 -16.60
CA SER A 194 -3.35 -9.89 -18.00
C SER A 194 -2.26 -8.94 -18.52
N THR A 195 -1.94 -7.90 -17.73
CA THR A 195 -0.88 -6.93 -18.05
C THR A 195 0.50 -7.59 -18.11
N THR A 196 0.78 -8.49 -17.17
CA THR A 196 2.04 -9.27 -17.13
C THR A 196 2.20 -10.13 -18.38
N LYS A 197 1.14 -10.82 -18.82
CA LYS A 197 1.14 -11.61 -20.07
C LYS A 197 1.36 -10.74 -21.31
N LYS A 198 0.73 -9.56 -21.37
CA LYS A 198 0.95 -8.60 -22.46
C LYS A 198 2.41 -8.17 -22.53
N MET A 199 3.01 -7.82 -21.39
CA MET A 199 4.42 -7.43 -21.30
C MET A 199 5.35 -8.55 -21.76
N ALA A 200 5.12 -9.79 -21.32
CA ALA A 200 5.91 -10.95 -21.72
C ALA A 200 5.85 -11.21 -23.23
N ASN A 201 4.69 -11.03 -23.86
CA ASN A 201 4.50 -11.29 -25.29
C ASN A 201 5.12 -10.22 -26.20
N HIS A 202 5.09 -8.95 -25.80
CA HIS A 202 5.55 -7.84 -26.65
C HIS A 202 6.98 -7.38 -26.31
N GLY A 203 7.57 -7.87 -25.21
CA GLY A 203 8.89 -7.46 -24.72
C GLY A 203 8.93 -6.03 -24.14
N HIS A 204 7.81 -5.31 -24.21
CA HIS A 204 7.64 -3.98 -23.65
C HIS A 204 6.15 -3.73 -23.33
N LEU A 205 5.87 -2.95 -22.29
CA LEU A 205 4.55 -2.35 -22.09
C LEU A 205 4.37 -1.17 -23.05
N MET A 206 3.32 -1.24 -23.87
CA MET A 206 2.88 -0.12 -24.69
C MET A 206 1.96 0.76 -23.84
N PHE A 207 2.53 1.73 -23.13
CA PHE A 207 1.77 2.71 -22.33
C PHE A 207 0.99 3.72 -23.18
N GLU A 208 0.40 3.27 -24.28
CA GLU A 208 -0.53 4.07 -25.07
C GLU A 208 -1.84 4.30 -24.30
N GLU A 209 -2.12 3.49 -23.26
CA GLU A 209 -3.27 3.64 -22.37
C GLU A 209 -2.87 3.95 -20.92
N ASP A 210 -3.47 4.99 -20.34
CA ASP A 210 -3.44 5.32 -18.90
C ASP A 210 -3.82 4.12 -18.00
N THR A 211 -4.57 3.17 -18.54
CA THR A 211 -5.08 1.98 -17.86
C THR A 211 -3.95 1.06 -17.37
N GLU A 212 -2.94 0.78 -18.20
CA GLU A 212 -1.87 -0.16 -17.83
C GLU A 212 -0.99 0.41 -16.71
N ARG A 213 -0.76 1.73 -16.75
CA ARG A 213 -0.05 2.46 -15.69
C ARG A 213 -0.80 2.40 -14.34
N LEU A 214 -2.13 2.52 -14.35
CA LEU A 214 -2.94 2.35 -13.14
C LEU A 214 -2.85 0.93 -12.59
N VAL A 215 -2.82 -0.09 -13.47
CA VAL A 215 -2.64 -1.50 -13.05
C VAL A 215 -1.25 -1.73 -12.44
N LEU A 216 -0.19 -1.10 -12.96
CA LEU A 216 1.13 -1.15 -12.31
C LEU A 216 1.10 -0.52 -10.92
N CYS A 217 0.44 0.64 -10.79
CA CYS A 217 0.30 1.32 -9.51
C CYS A 217 -0.47 0.47 -8.50
N SER A 218 -1.55 -0.20 -8.91
CA SER A 218 -2.28 -1.11 -8.01
C SER A 218 -1.47 -2.36 -7.67
N ALA A 219 -0.69 -2.91 -8.61
CA ALA A 219 0.21 -4.03 -8.31
C ALA A 219 1.21 -3.69 -7.21
N ILE A 220 1.86 -2.52 -7.31
CA ILE A 220 2.81 -2.04 -6.30
C ILE A 220 2.10 -1.82 -4.96
N MET A 221 0.97 -1.13 -4.97
CA MET A 221 0.23 -0.81 -3.74
C MET A 221 -0.28 -2.07 -3.03
N LYS A 222 -0.92 -3.00 -3.75
CA LYS A 222 -1.41 -4.26 -3.16
C LYS A 222 -0.27 -5.10 -2.61
N CYS A 223 0.87 -5.19 -3.30
CA CYS A 223 2.03 -5.90 -2.75
C CYS A 223 2.53 -5.22 -1.48
N ALA A 224 2.71 -3.89 -1.50
CA ALA A 224 3.19 -3.13 -0.35
C ALA A 224 2.30 -3.33 0.89
N ASP A 225 0.98 -3.31 0.71
CA ASP A 225 -0.01 -3.47 1.76
C ASP A 225 0.08 -4.83 2.48
N ILE A 226 0.31 -5.91 1.74
CA ILE A 226 0.49 -7.27 2.30
C ILE A 226 1.97 -7.70 2.35
N SER A 227 2.89 -6.73 2.46
CA SER A 227 4.32 -7.01 2.40
C SER A 227 4.87 -7.69 3.67
N ASN A 228 4.12 -7.67 4.76
CA ASN A 228 4.34 -8.47 5.96
C ASN A 228 4.63 -9.94 5.64
N CYS A 229 3.94 -10.54 4.66
CA CYS A 229 4.16 -11.94 4.25
C CYS A 229 5.55 -12.22 3.65
N THR A 230 6.23 -11.19 3.14
CA THR A 230 7.53 -11.29 2.46
C THR A 230 8.72 -10.98 3.35
N ARG A 231 8.46 -10.45 4.55
CA ARG A 231 9.51 -10.12 5.53
C ARG A 231 10.13 -11.41 6.08
N SER A 232 11.24 -11.25 6.81
CA SER A 232 11.77 -12.37 7.61
C SER A 232 10.69 -12.92 8.54
N PHE A 233 10.77 -14.23 8.83
CA PHE A 233 9.74 -14.93 9.57
C PHE A 233 9.37 -14.24 10.90
N ASP A 234 10.36 -13.78 11.66
CA ASP A 234 10.10 -13.12 12.96
C ASP A 234 9.26 -11.85 12.81
N ASN A 235 9.54 -11.02 11.80
CA ASN A 235 8.77 -9.81 11.53
C ASN A 235 7.38 -10.15 10.97
N ALA A 236 7.30 -11.12 10.04
CA ALA A 236 6.03 -11.58 9.50
C ALA A 236 5.12 -12.13 10.60
N LYS A 237 5.68 -12.90 11.54
CA LYS A 237 4.98 -13.44 12.71
C LYS A 237 4.47 -12.36 13.64
N GLN A 238 5.25 -11.31 13.91
CA GLN A 238 4.78 -10.20 14.76
C GLN A 238 3.58 -9.49 14.14
N TRP A 239 3.64 -9.17 12.84
CA TRP A 239 2.49 -8.60 12.14
C TRP A 239 1.26 -9.51 12.13
N ALA A 240 1.48 -10.82 11.95
CA ALA A 240 0.40 -11.81 12.01
C ALA A 240 -0.29 -11.85 13.38
N ILE A 241 0.47 -11.74 14.48
CA ILE A 241 -0.08 -11.67 15.84
C ILE A 241 -0.93 -10.41 16.02
N LEU A 242 -0.44 -9.25 15.57
CA LEU A 242 -1.18 -7.99 15.67
C LEU A 242 -2.48 -8.02 14.87
N LEU A 243 -2.45 -8.57 13.64
CA LEU A 243 -3.64 -8.70 12.81
C LEU A 243 -4.67 -9.66 13.43
N ALA A 244 -4.22 -10.79 13.97
CA ALA A 244 -5.10 -11.75 14.65
C ALA A 244 -5.73 -11.16 15.91
N ASP A 245 -5.01 -10.30 16.65
CA ASP A 245 -5.58 -9.61 17.82
C ASP A 245 -6.63 -8.57 17.39
N GLU A 246 -6.41 -7.82 16.32
CA GLU A 246 -7.42 -6.89 15.80
C GLU A 246 -8.70 -7.61 15.32
N PHE A 247 -8.56 -8.72 14.60
CA PHE A 247 -9.72 -9.57 14.24
C PHE A 247 -10.44 -10.12 15.47
N SER A 248 -9.68 -10.47 16.52
CA SER A 248 -10.25 -10.93 17.79
C SER A 248 -11.03 -9.84 18.52
N ILE A 249 -10.54 -8.59 18.49
CA ILE A 249 -11.25 -7.43 19.05
C ILE A 249 -12.56 -7.19 18.28
N GLN A 250 -12.54 -7.29 16.94
CA GLN A 250 -13.77 -7.23 16.16
C GLN A 250 -14.74 -8.36 16.55
N GLY A 251 -14.28 -9.60 16.72
CA GLY A 251 -15.14 -10.72 17.12
C GLY A 251 -15.76 -10.54 18.51
N ASP A 252 -15.02 -9.95 19.45
CA ASP A 252 -15.56 -9.58 20.77
C ASP A 252 -16.68 -8.52 20.62
N LEU A 253 -16.47 -7.51 19.78
CA LEU A 253 -17.48 -6.49 19.48
C LEU A 253 -18.72 -7.07 18.78
N GLU A 254 -18.53 -7.97 17.80
CA GLU A 254 -19.61 -8.69 17.12
C GLU A 254 -20.47 -9.45 18.15
N LYS A 255 -19.82 -10.14 19.08
CA LYS A 255 -20.51 -10.87 20.17
C LYS A 255 -21.28 -9.93 21.10
N GLU A 256 -20.70 -8.79 21.49
CA GLU A 256 -21.37 -7.79 22.33
C GLU A 256 -22.63 -7.21 21.65
N LEU A 257 -22.59 -7.04 20.34
CA LEU A 257 -23.71 -6.53 19.53
C LEU A 257 -24.72 -7.61 19.12
N GLY A 258 -24.49 -8.88 19.48
CA GLY A 258 -25.35 -10.00 19.09
C GLY A 258 -25.27 -10.36 17.60
N ILE A 259 -24.15 -10.02 16.94
CA ILE A 259 -23.88 -10.27 15.53
C ILE A 259 -23.12 -11.60 15.40
N PRO A 260 -23.47 -12.47 14.44
CA PRO A 260 -22.68 -13.66 14.16
C PRO A 260 -21.25 -13.30 13.72
N SER A 261 -20.26 -13.75 14.49
CA SER A 261 -18.83 -13.64 14.16
C SER A 261 -18.41 -14.78 13.24
N ILE A 262 -17.46 -14.50 12.34
CA ILE A 262 -16.78 -15.54 11.56
C ILE A 262 -15.65 -16.18 12.39
N ALA A 263 -15.29 -17.43 12.06
CA ALA A 263 -14.35 -18.21 12.86
C ALA A 263 -12.96 -17.55 13.04
N ILE A 264 -12.49 -16.78 12.05
CA ILE A 264 -11.19 -16.07 12.14
C ILE A 264 -11.20 -14.91 13.13
N ASN A 265 -12.36 -14.30 13.39
CA ASN A 265 -12.54 -13.23 14.38
C ASN A 265 -12.76 -13.79 15.79
N GLU A 266 -13.13 -15.08 15.92
CA GLU A 266 -13.36 -15.68 17.22
C GLU A 266 -12.06 -16.14 17.89
N ARG A 267 -11.79 -15.62 19.10
CA ARG A 267 -10.60 -15.98 19.89
C ARG A 267 -10.44 -17.49 20.02
N GLY A 268 -9.30 -18.00 19.55
CA GLY A 268 -8.90 -19.41 19.69
C GLY A 268 -9.58 -20.40 18.75
N LYS A 269 -10.47 -19.96 17.85
CA LYS A 269 -11.12 -20.86 16.86
C LYS A 269 -10.22 -21.22 15.69
N VAL A 270 -9.40 -20.29 15.24
CA VAL A 270 -8.39 -20.50 14.19
C VAL A 270 -7.01 -20.29 14.80
N SER A 271 -6.12 -21.27 14.62
CA SER A 271 -4.74 -21.14 15.09
C SER A 271 -3.98 -20.12 14.23
N LEU A 272 -3.00 -19.43 14.81
CA LEU A 272 -2.17 -18.48 14.06
C LEU A 272 -1.47 -19.13 12.84
N PRO A 273 -0.90 -20.35 12.93
CA PRO A 273 -0.38 -21.06 11.75
C PRO A 273 -1.43 -21.34 10.68
N ASP A 274 -2.65 -21.77 11.06
CA ASP A 274 -3.72 -22.04 10.08
C ASP A 274 -4.13 -20.78 9.33
N PHE A 275 -4.31 -19.68 10.06
CA PHE A 275 -4.60 -18.37 9.48
C PHE A 275 -3.53 -17.96 8.46
N GLN A 276 -2.26 -18.00 8.87
CA GLN A 276 -1.14 -17.56 8.02
C GLN A 276 -0.91 -18.49 6.83
N LEU A 277 -1.01 -19.81 7.00
CA LEU A 277 -0.89 -20.77 5.90
C LEU A 277 -2.01 -20.58 4.87
N PHE A 278 -3.25 -20.35 5.33
CA PHE A 278 -4.36 -20.08 4.44
C PHE A 278 -4.11 -18.81 3.63
N PHE A 279 -3.77 -17.70 4.29
CA PHE A 279 -3.56 -16.42 3.62
C PHE A 279 -2.36 -16.45 2.66
N MET A 280 -1.22 -16.99 3.10
CA MET A 280 -0.02 -17.04 2.28
C MET A 280 -0.21 -17.91 1.04
N LYS A 281 -0.82 -19.09 1.17
CA LYS A 281 -0.99 -20.03 0.05
C LYS A 281 -2.07 -19.62 -0.94
N ASN A 282 -3.16 -19.00 -0.48
CA ASN A 282 -4.32 -18.72 -1.33
C ASN A 282 -4.43 -17.25 -1.78
N VAL A 283 -3.59 -16.36 -1.23
CA VAL A 283 -3.64 -14.93 -1.53
C VAL A 283 -2.25 -14.39 -1.84
N ALA A 284 -1.34 -14.43 -0.85
CA ALA A 284 -0.07 -13.71 -0.99
C ALA A 284 0.83 -14.31 -2.08
N LEU A 285 0.93 -15.65 -2.16
CA LEU A 285 1.83 -16.31 -3.10
C LEU A 285 1.46 -16.04 -4.56
N ASP A 286 0.17 -16.05 -4.91
CA ASP A 286 -0.29 -15.81 -6.29
C ASP A 286 -0.02 -14.36 -6.72
N LEU A 287 -0.28 -13.40 -5.82
CA LEU A 287 0.01 -11.99 -6.07
C LEU A 287 1.52 -11.78 -6.28
N TYR A 288 2.35 -12.29 -5.37
CA TYR A 288 3.79 -12.07 -5.41
C TYR A 288 4.50 -12.87 -6.50
N SER A 289 3.96 -14.02 -6.91
CA SER A 289 4.46 -14.76 -8.06
C SER A 289 4.22 -13.97 -9.34
N THR A 290 3.00 -13.47 -9.54
CA THR A 290 2.66 -12.58 -10.66
C THR A 290 3.51 -11.30 -10.62
N PHE A 291 3.69 -10.71 -9.44
CA PHE A 291 4.50 -9.51 -9.27
C PHE A 291 5.98 -9.75 -9.58
N GLY A 292 6.51 -10.92 -9.25
CA GLY A 292 7.88 -11.32 -9.58
C GLY A 292 8.09 -11.63 -11.07
N GLU A 293 7.03 -12.00 -11.80
CA GLU A 293 7.06 -12.10 -13.27
C GLU A 293 7.08 -10.70 -13.91
N LEU A 294 6.29 -9.77 -13.37
CA LEU A 294 6.22 -8.39 -13.83
C LEU A 294 7.51 -7.60 -13.51
N PHE A 295 8.06 -7.81 -12.32
CA PHE A 295 9.27 -7.18 -11.81
C PHE A 295 10.25 -8.24 -11.29
N PRO A 296 11.12 -8.79 -12.16
CA PRO A 296 12.05 -9.86 -11.80
C PRO A 296 12.92 -9.57 -10.58
N GLN A 297 13.25 -8.30 -10.33
CA GLN A 297 14.01 -7.84 -9.16
C GLN A 297 13.29 -8.12 -7.83
N MET A 298 11.96 -8.24 -7.86
CA MET A 298 11.10 -8.51 -6.71
C MET A 298 10.76 -9.99 -6.53
N LYS A 299 11.27 -10.88 -7.40
CA LYS A 299 11.00 -12.33 -7.34
C LYS A 299 11.38 -12.98 -6.00
N PHE A 300 12.36 -12.42 -5.28
CA PHE A 300 12.75 -12.89 -3.96
C PHE A 300 11.60 -12.83 -2.94
N CYS A 301 10.63 -11.93 -3.10
CA CYS A 301 9.48 -11.82 -2.22
C CYS A 301 8.65 -13.11 -2.18
N ALA A 302 8.39 -13.72 -3.34
CA ALA A 302 7.68 -15.00 -3.42
C ALA A 302 8.48 -16.15 -2.78
N ASN A 303 9.81 -16.15 -2.95
CA ASN A 303 10.69 -17.13 -2.30
C ASN A 303 10.67 -17.01 -0.76
N ASN A 304 10.63 -15.77 -0.25
CA ASN A 304 10.50 -15.52 1.19
C ASN A 304 9.14 -16.00 1.72
N ILE A 305 8.05 -15.78 0.97
CA ILE A 305 6.74 -16.35 1.33
C ILE A 305 6.81 -17.88 1.40
N GLY A 306 7.43 -18.53 0.41
CA GLY A 306 7.64 -19.99 0.42
C GLY A 306 8.43 -20.46 1.64
N SER A 307 9.46 -19.71 2.04
CA SER A 307 10.25 -19.99 3.24
C SER A 307 9.43 -19.81 4.52
N ASN A 308 8.62 -18.75 4.61
CA ASN A 308 7.73 -18.51 5.74
C ASN A 308 6.63 -19.58 5.85
N ILE A 309 6.08 -20.04 4.73
CA ILE A 309 5.14 -21.18 4.69
C ILE A 309 5.76 -22.41 5.32
N ALA A 310 7.00 -22.78 4.94
CA ALA A 310 7.67 -23.96 5.49
C ALA A 310 7.86 -23.86 7.01
N VAL A 311 8.22 -22.67 7.53
CA VAL A 311 8.34 -22.45 8.98
C VAL A 311 6.97 -22.56 9.68
N TRP A 312 5.91 -22.00 9.10
CA TRP A 312 4.56 -22.14 9.65
C TRP A 312 4.05 -23.59 9.66
N GLU A 313 4.36 -24.38 8.62
CA GLU A 313 4.03 -25.81 8.56
C GLU A 313 4.75 -26.60 9.66
N ASP A 314 6.04 -26.34 9.88
CA ASP A 314 6.81 -26.96 10.96
C ASP A 314 6.27 -26.58 12.36
N LEU A 315 5.90 -25.32 12.57
CA LEU A 315 5.26 -24.88 13.82
C LEU A 315 3.90 -25.55 14.04
N LYS A 316 3.10 -25.70 12.99
CA LYS A 316 1.80 -26.39 13.06
C LYS A 316 1.96 -27.89 13.35
N ALA A 317 2.99 -28.53 12.81
CA ALA A 317 3.26 -29.94 13.08
C ALA A 317 3.69 -30.20 14.54
N LYS A 318 4.16 -29.16 15.25
CA LYS A 318 4.64 -29.23 16.63
C LYS A 318 3.61 -28.78 17.68
N SER A 319 2.47 -28.22 17.27
CA SER A 319 1.36 -27.75 18.13
C SER A 319 0.31 -28.83 18.33
#